data_AF-A0A1G2VV49-F1
#
_entry.id   AF-A0A1G2VV49-F1
#
_cell.length_a   1.000
_cell.length_b   1.000
_cell.length_c   1.000
_cell.angle_alpha   90.00
_cell.angle_beta   90.00
_cell.angle_gamma   90.00
#
_symmetry.space_group_name_H-M   'P 1'
#
loop_
_entity.id
_entity.type
_entity.pdbx_description
1 polymer ?
#
loop_
_entity_poly.entity_id
_entity_poly.type
_entity_poly.pdbx_seq_one_letter_code
_entity_poly.pdbx_strand_id
1 'polypeptide(L)'
;MALLMPAFAYAQTAQNIINIVDIVALILNRMVGIFIIIALMWFIWGLYEYIESESKDPGKRKNGIERMVMGTVAFFVIVSIWGLVRFLQNSLGIQGSSSNLRNEEIPFVGGQVQR
;
A
#
# COMPACT_ATOMS: atom_id res chain seq x y z
N MET A 1 -36.89 14.15 -24.39
CA MET A 1 -35.60 14.28 -23.68
C MET A 1 -35.68 14.40 -22.16
N ALA A 2 -36.87 14.57 -21.56
CA ALA A 2 -37.04 14.68 -20.10
C ALA A 2 -36.94 13.35 -19.31
N LEU A 3 -37.02 12.20 -19.97
CA LEU A 3 -37.07 10.89 -19.29
C LEU A 3 -35.70 10.35 -18.87
N LEU A 4 -34.60 10.97 -19.32
CA LEU A 4 -33.23 10.52 -19.02
C LEU A 4 -32.60 11.25 -17.83
N MET A 5 -33.17 12.39 -17.41
CA MET A 5 -32.67 13.21 -16.29
C MET A 5 -32.50 12.43 -14.97
N PRO A 6 -33.45 11.53 -14.59
CA PRO A 6 -33.30 10.75 -13.37
C PRO A 6 -32.08 9.80 -13.44
N ALA A 7 -31.82 9.18 -14.60
CA ALA A 7 -30.69 8.26 -14.77
C ALA A 7 -29.33 8.97 -14.57
N PHE A 8 -29.21 10.23 -14.99
CA PHE A 8 -28.00 11.02 -14.77
C PHE A 8 -27.82 11.42 -13.29
N ALA A 9 -28.91 11.70 -12.56
CA ALA A 9 -28.85 11.98 -11.12
C ALA A 9 -28.38 10.74 -10.33
N TYR A 10 -28.88 9.55 -10.66
CA TYR A 10 -28.41 8.29 -10.06
C TYR A 10 -26.95 7.98 -10.41
N ALA A 11 -26.52 8.26 -11.65
CA ALA A 11 -25.12 8.09 -12.06
C ALA A 11 -24.16 9.05 -11.32
N GLN A 12 -24.59 10.29 -11.04
CA GLN A 12 -23.78 11.25 -10.29
C GLN A 12 -23.62 10.85 -8.81
N THR A 13 -24.66 10.31 -8.18
CA THR A 13 -24.55 9.73 -6.83
C THR A 13 -23.63 8.51 -6.81
N ALA A 14 -23.71 7.63 -7.82
CA ALA A 14 -22.79 6.50 -7.95
C ALA A 14 -21.34 6.96 -8.10
N GLN A 15 -21.08 8.00 -8.91
CA GLN A 15 -19.75 8.57 -9.08
C GLN A 15 -19.20 9.17 -7.78
N ASN A 16 -20.04 9.86 -6.98
CA ASN A 16 -19.62 10.39 -5.69
C ASN A 16 -19.19 9.29 -4.71
N ILE A 17 -19.91 8.16 -4.68
CA ILE A 17 -19.57 7.01 -3.84
C ILE A 17 -18.26 6.36 -4.30
N ILE A 18 -18.07 6.18 -5.61
CA ILE A 18 -16.83 5.65 -6.20
C ILE A 18 -15.64 6.53 -5.80
N ASN A 19 -15.78 7.86 -5.91
CA ASN A 19 -14.71 8.80 -5.54
C ASN A 19 -14.32 8.68 -4.05
N ILE A 20 -15.29 8.49 -3.14
CA ILE A 20 -15.01 8.31 -1.72
C ILE A 20 -14.28 6.98 -1.46
N VAL A 21 -14.73 5.89 -2.10
CA VAL A 21 -14.09 4.57 -1.98
C VAL A 21 -12.65 4.61 -2.48
N ASP A 22 -12.38 5.31 -3.59
CA ASP A 22 -11.02 5.45 -4.13
C ASP A 22 -10.11 6.24 -3.21
N ILE A 23 -10.60 7.33 -2.60
CA ILE A 23 -9.83 8.11 -1.62
C ILE A 23 -9.51 7.25 -0.39
N VAL A 24 -10.49 6.52 0.13
CA VAL A 24 -10.29 5.62 1.28
C VAL A 24 -9.30 4.51 0.94
N ALA A 25 -9.42 3.89 -0.25
CA ALA A 25 -8.49 2.87 -0.71
C ALA A 25 -7.06 3.41 -0.85
N LEU A 26 -6.90 4.64 -1.34
CA LEU A 26 -5.59 5.30 -1.45
C LEU A 26 -4.97 5.54 -0.07
N ILE A 27 -5.75 6.02 0.90
CA ILE A 27 -5.30 6.24 2.27
C ILE A 27 -4.90 4.91 2.92
N LEU A 28 -5.73 3.88 2.81
CA LEU A 28 -5.45 2.56 3.37
C LEU A 28 -4.19 1.92 2.74
N ASN A 29 -4.02 2.02 1.43
CA ASN A 29 -2.84 1.51 0.75
C ASN A 29 -1.56 2.22 1.24
N ARG A 30 -1.61 3.56 1.38
CA ARG A 30 -0.51 4.33 1.95
C ARG A 30 -0.22 3.96 3.40
N MET A 31 -1.26 3.77 4.21
CA MET A 31 -1.15 3.35 5.62
C MET A 31 -0.46 2.00 5.76
N VAL A 32 -0.83 1.00 4.95
CA VAL A 32 -0.18 -0.33 4.99
C VAL A 32 1.32 -0.21 4.73
N GLY A 33 1.73 0.58 3.73
CA GLY A 33 3.14 0.81 3.45
C GLY A 33 3.90 1.37 4.66
N ILE A 34 3.28 2.28 5.41
CA ILE A 34 3.86 2.85 6.64
C ILE A 34 3.96 1.79 7.74
N PHE A 35 2.93 0.97 7.94
CA PHE A 35 2.95 -0.11 8.93
C PHE A 35 4.05 -1.15 8.65
N ILE A 36 4.31 -1.46 7.38
CA ILE A 36 5.40 -2.35 6.99
C ILE A 36 6.76 -1.80 7.45
N ILE A 37 7.00 -0.50 7.23
CA ILE A 37 8.25 0.16 7.64
C ILE A 37 8.40 0.12 9.17
N ILE A 38 7.32 0.42 9.91
CA ILE A 38 7.33 0.41 11.38
C ILE A 38 7.56 -1.01 11.91
N ALA A 39 6.91 -2.02 11.33
CA ALA A 39 7.09 -3.42 11.73
C ALA A 39 8.54 -3.89 11.50
N LEU A 40 9.14 -3.52 10.37
CA LEU A 40 10.55 -3.75 10.09
C LEU A 40 11.47 -3.07 11.11
N MET A 41 11.18 -1.82 11.48
CA MET A 41 11.94 -1.10 12.50
C MET A 41 11.92 -1.83 13.85
N TRP A 42 10.74 -2.30 14.28
CA TRP A 42 10.58 -3.09 15.51
C TRP A 42 11.30 -4.43 15.46
N PHE A 43 11.25 -5.12 14.32
CA PHE A 43 11.99 -6.36 14.10
C PHE A 43 13.50 -6.14 14.21
N ILE A 44 14.03 -5.10 13.56
CA ILE A 44 15.46 -4.76 13.58
C ILE A 44 15.91 -4.40 15.01
N TRP A 45 15.09 -3.67 15.78
CA TRP A 45 15.40 -3.38 17.19
C TRP A 45 15.50 -4.65 18.04
N GLY A 46 14.57 -5.60 17.86
CA GLY A 46 14.63 -6.88 18.53
C GLY A 46 15.88 -7.68 18.15
N LEU A 47 16.27 -7.66 16.88
CA LEU A 47 17.48 -8.32 16.39
C LEU A 47 18.75 -7.69 16.98
N TYR A 48 18.82 -6.37 17.04
CA TYR A 48 19.94 -5.66 17.68
C TYR A 48 20.08 -6.07 19.15
N GLU A 49 18.97 -6.08 19.90
CA GLU A 49 18.95 -6.48 21.31
C GLU A 49 19.31 -7.96 21.50
N TYR A 50 18.87 -8.83 20.58
CA TYR A 50 19.27 -10.24 20.55
C TYR A 50 20.79 -10.38 20.40
N ILE A 51 21.40 -9.75 19.39
CA ILE A 51 22.85 -9.82 19.13
C ILE A 51 23.66 -9.26 20.31
N GLU A 52 23.23 -8.14 20.90
CA GLU A 52 23.91 -7.57 22.07
C GLU A 52 23.82 -8.49 23.29
N SER A 53 22.66 -9.11 23.51
CA SER A 53 22.42 -10.01 24.63
C SER A 53 23.17 -11.34 24.54
N GLU A 54 23.39 -11.83 23.32
CA GLU A 54 24.10 -13.08 23.02
C GLU A 54 25.56 -13.03 23.53
N SER A 55 26.13 -11.82 23.66
CA SER A 55 27.49 -11.60 24.15
C SER A 55 27.62 -11.41 25.67
N LYS A 56 26.52 -11.21 26.42
CA LYS A 56 26.62 -10.67 27.80
C LYS A 56 25.70 -11.27 28.87
N ASP A 57 24.47 -11.70 28.56
CA ASP A 57 23.53 -12.15 29.62
C ASP A 57 22.34 -12.99 29.07
N PRO A 58 22.10 -14.23 29.59
CA PRO A 58 20.96 -15.05 29.17
C PRO A 58 19.58 -14.44 29.47
N GLY A 59 19.46 -13.54 30.46
CA GLY A 59 18.19 -12.89 30.78
C GLY A 59 17.72 -11.92 29.69
N LYS A 60 18.65 -11.19 29.07
CA LYS A 60 18.35 -10.22 27.99
C LYS A 60 18.04 -10.91 26.66
N ARG A 61 18.56 -12.12 26.46
CA ARG A 61 18.28 -12.94 25.28
C ARG A 61 16.81 -13.27 25.13
N LYS A 62 16.13 -13.60 26.24
CA LYS A 62 14.69 -13.90 26.20
C LYS A 62 13.87 -12.70 25.72
N ASN A 63 14.21 -11.50 26.20
CA ASN A 63 13.51 -10.27 25.82
C ASN A 63 13.76 -9.88 24.34
N GLY A 64 14.98 -10.05 23.84
CA GLY A 64 15.31 -9.81 22.43
C GLY A 64 14.57 -10.76 21.49
N ILE A 65 14.52 -12.06 21.83
CA ILE A 65 13.74 -13.07 21.08
C ILE A 65 12.25 -12.71 21.09
N GLU A 66 11.71 -12.36 22.25
CA GLU A 66 10.29 -12.01 22.40
C GLU A 66 9.92 -10.83 21.49
N ARG A 67 10.74 -9.77 21.48
CA ARG A 67 10.56 -8.61 20.59
C ARG A 67 10.68 -8.96 19.10
N MET A 68 11.65 -9.80 18.73
CA MET A 68 11.77 -10.29 17.34
C MET A 68 10.53 -11.07 16.89
N VAL A 69 10.02 -11.95 17.75
CA VAL A 69 8.82 -12.75 17.45
C VAL A 69 7.61 -11.84 17.30
N MET A 70 7.42 -10.88 18.20
CA MET A 70 6.32 -9.92 18.13
C MET A 70 6.36 -9.07 16.86
N GLY A 71 7.55 -8.57 16.47
CA GLY A 71 7.73 -7.84 15.23
C GLY A 71 7.47 -8.70 13.98
N THR A 72 7.95 -9.95 13.99
CA THR A 72 7.76 -10.89 12.88
C THR A 72 6.28 -11.27 12.71
N VAL A 73 5.57 -11.54 13.81
CA VAL A 73 4.15 -11.88 13.77
C VAL A 73 3.33 -10.70 13.24
N ALA A 74 3.60 -9.48 13.71
CA ALA A 74 2.94 -8.27 13.20
C ALA A 74 3.18 -8.09 11.69
N PHE A 75 4.44 -8.22 11.25
CA PHE A 75 4.81 -8.14 9.84
C PHE A 75 4.10 -9.23 9.00
N PHE A 76 4.09 -10.47 9.49
CA PHE A 76 3.46 -11.60 8.83
C PHE A 76 1.96 -11.37 8.60
N VAL A 77 1.23 -10.87 9.61
CA VAL A 77 -0.21 -10.58 9.47
C VAL A 77 -0.46 -9.52 8.40
N ILE A 78 0.30 -8.43 8.40
CA ILE A 78 0.16 -7.35 7.40
C ILE A 78 0.38 -7.88 5.99
N VAL A 79 1.48 -8.61 5.77
CA VAL A 79 1.83 -9.18 4.46
C VAL A 79 0.83 -10.25 4.04
N SER A 80 0.36 -11.09 4.97
CA SER A 80 -0.60 -12.16 4.69
C SER A 80 -1.94 -11.59 4.22
N ILE A 81 -2.44 -10.53 4.85
CA ILE A 81 -3.69 -9.88 4.42
C ILE A 81 -3.52 -9.28 3.02
N TRP A 82 -2.43 -8.57 2.75
CA TRP A 82 -2.20 -7.97 1.44
C TRP A 82 -1.95 -9.00 0.33
N GLY A 83 -1.24 -10.08 0.66
CA GLY A 83 -1.05 -11.23 -0.22
C GLY A 83 -2.36 -11.91 -0.57
N LEU A 84 -3.25 -12.09 0.42
CA LEU A 84 -4.58 -12.62 0.19
C LEU A 84 -5.44 -11.68 -0.67
N VAL A 85 -5.40 -10.37 -0.43
CA VAL A 85 -6.10 -9.39 -1.27
C VAL A 85 -5.64 -9.49 -2.73
N ARG A 86 -4.32 -9.54 -2.98
CA ARG A 86 -3.78 -9.75 -4.34
C ARG A 86 -4.22 -11.07 -4.95
N PHE A 87 -4.22 -12.14 -4.17
CA PHE A 87 -4.65 -13.45 -4.61
C PHE A 87 -6.12 -13.42 -5.06
N LEU A 88 -6.99 -12.80 -4.27
CA LEU A 88 -8.42 -12.66 -4.60
C LEU A 88 -8.63 -11.74 -5.82
N GLN A 89 -7.89 -10.64 -5.93
CA GLN A 89 -7.93 -9.75 -7.10
C GLN A 89 -7.58 -10.52 -8.39
N ASN A 90 -6.50 -11.30 -8.35
CA ASN A 90 -6.08 -12.14 -9.47
C ASN A 90 -7.10 -13.23 -9.80
N SER A 91 -7.69 -13.87 -8.79
CA SER A 91 -8.69 -14.92 -8.96
C SER A 91 -10.01 -14.39 -9.53
N LEU A 92 -10.38 -13.14 -9.24
CA LEU A 92 -11.60 -12.50 -9.74
C LEU A 92 -11.37 -11.70 -11.03
N GLY A 93 -10.15 -11.67 -11.55
CA GLY A 93 -9.81 -10.91 -12.76
C GLY A 93 -9.84 -9.39 -12.59
N ILE A 94 -9.80 -8.90 -11.35
CA ILE A 94 -9.82 -7.47 -11.03
C ILE A 94 -8.38 -6.94 -11.13
N GLN A 95 -7.95 -6.59 -12.34
CA GLN A 95 -6.67 -5.90 -12.54
C GLN A 95 -6.88 -4.41 -12.26
N GLY A 96 -6.21 -3.90 -11.21
CA GLY A 96 -6.24 -2.48 -10.89
C GLY A 96 -5.73 -1.67 -12.07
N SER A 97 -6.58 -0.83 -12.65
CA SER A 97 -6.24 0.11 -13.72
C SER A 97 -5.14 1.05 -13.23
N SER A 98 -3.89 0.70 -13.50
CA SER A 98 -2.75 1.59 -13.31
C SER A 98 -2.88 2.74 -14.30
N SER A 99 -3.44 3.86 -13.83
CA SER A 99 -3.42 5.13 -14.55
C SER A 99 -1.97 5.56 -14.74
N ASN A 100 -1.44 5.26 -15.92
CA ASN A 100 -0.13 5.71 -16.38
C ASN A 100 -0.16 7.22 -16.60
N LEU A 101 0.08 8.00 -15.53
CA LEU A 101 0.35 9.44 -15.63
C LEU A 101 1.82 9.71 -16.02
N ARG A 102 2.43 8.87 -16.87
CA ARG A 102 3.83 9.02 -17.32
C ARG A 102 3.99 9.43 -18.78
N ASN A 103 2.91 9.83 -19.44
CA ASN A 103 2.99 10.33 -20.82
C ASN A 103 2.26 11.66 -20.93
N GLU A 104 2.79 12.67 -20.24
CA GLU A 104 2.67 14.04 -20.74
C GLU A 104 3.46 14.04 -22.05
N GLU A 105 2.78 13.92 -23.19
CA GLU A 105 3.37 14.22 -24.49
C GLU A 105 3.74 15.71 -24.44
N ILE A 106 4.96 16.02 -24.03
CA ILE A 106 5.54 17.34 -24.24
C ILE A 106 5.86 17.38 -25.73
N PRO A 107 5.12 18.10 -26.59
CA PRO A 107 5.52 18.27 -27.97
C PRO A 107 6.85 19.02 -27.96
N PHE A 108 7.90 18.36 -28.44
CA PHE A 108 9.15 19.05 -28.77
C PHE A 108 8.86 19.99 -29.94
N VAL A 109 8.61 21.27 -29.63
CA VAL A 109 8.69 22.36 -30.62
C VAL A 109 10.17 22.57 -30.92
N GLY A 110 10.73 21.67 -31.73
CA GLY A 110 12.02 21.86 -32.35
C GLY A 110 11.94 23.08 -33.25
N GLY A 111 12.74 24.10 -32.95
CA GLY A 111 12.84 25.32 -33.72
C GLY A 111 12.98 25.01 -35.20
N GLN A 112 12.02 25.50 -35.98
CA GLN A 112 12.17 25.65 -37.42
C GLN A 112 13.31 26.65 -37.68
N VAL A 113 14.55 26.17 -37.72
CA VAL A 113 15.62 26.88 -38.42
C VAL A 113 15.69 26.30 -39.82
N GLN A 114 14.69 26.69 -40.61
CA GLN A 114 14.80 26.67 -42.04
C GLN A 114 15.53 27.94 -42.45
N ARG A 115 16.85 27.85 -42.64
CA ARG A 115 17.69 28.48 -43.68
C ARG A 115 19.15 28.14 -43.42
#